data_AF-A0A701Y283-F1
#
_entry.id   AF-A0A701Y283-F1
#
_cell.length_a   1.000
_cell.length_b   1.000
_cell.length_c   1.000
_cell.angle_alpha   90.00
_cell.angle_beta   90.00
_cell.angle_gamma   90.00
#
_symmetry.space_group_name_H-M   'P 1'
#
loop_
_entity.id
_entity.type
_entity.pdbx_description
1 polymer ?
#
loop_
_entity_poly.entity_id
_entity_poly.type
_entity_poly.pdbx_seq_one_letter_code
_entity_poly.pdbx_strand_id
1 'polypeptide(L)'
;MNRKEVPGHDWPPEIIKARLHMAGLSFRSLSVEAGYSKDSLKSVLRTPCRPYQQIIADALGVSPEEIWPSRYQAKSYIRKAS
;
A
#
# COMPACT_ATOMS: atom_id res chain seq x y z
N MET A 1 -6.48 13.39 -20.09
CA MET A 1 -5.50 12.44 -19.49
C MET A 1 -6.16 11.09 -19.28
N ASN A 2 -5.91 10.11 -20.16
CA ASN A 2 -6.45 8.75 -20.02
C ASN A 2 -5.56 7.95 -19.05
N ARG A 3 -5.97 7.83 -17.79
CA ARG A 3 -5.32 6.93 -16.84
C ARG A 3 -5.79 5.52 -17.20
N LYS A 4 -4.94 4.78 -17.90
CA LYS A 4 -5.11 3.34 -18.10
C LYS A 4 -5.00 2.69 -16.73
N GLU A 5 -6.14 2.40 -16.12
CA GLU A 5 -6.20 1.54 -14.95
C GLU A 5 -5.74 0.15 -15.39
N VAL A 6 -4.49 -0.16 -15.09
CA VAL A 6 -3.93 -1.50 -15.25
C VAL A 6 -4.56 -2.38 -14.16
N PRO A 7 -5.47 -3.30 -14.50
CA PRO A 7 -6.17 -4.11 -13.51
C PRO A 7 -5.14 -5.05 -12.86
N GLY A 8 -4.85 -4.83 -11.57
CA GLY A 8 -3.89 -5.63 -10.79
C GLY A 8 -2.60 -4.93 -10.36
N HIS A 9 -2.50 -3.60 -10.50
CA HIS A 9 -1.33 -2.85 -10.02
C HIS A 9 -1.58 -2.18 -8.66
N ASP A 10 -0.56 -2.23 -7.80
CA ASP A 10 -0.52 -1.51 -6.53
C ASP A 10 -0.76 0.00 -6.76
N TRP A 11 -1.32 0.68 -5.75
CA TRP A 11 -1.49 2.12 -5.81
C TRP A 11 -0.14 2.80 -6.06
N PRO A 12 -0.08 3.77 -6.99
CA PRO A 12 1.15 4.51 -7.20
C PRO A 12 1.48 5.31 -5.94
N PRO A 13 2.79 5.47 -5.60
CA PRO A 13 3.23 6.08 -4.36
C PRO A 13 2.73 7.53 -4.18
N GLU A 14 2.48 8.22 -5.29
CA GLU A 14 1.88 9.56 -5.34
C GLU A 14 0.41 9.59 -4.91
N ILE A 15 -0.39 8.56 -5.25
CA ILE A 15 -1.78 8.45 -4.78
C ILE A 15 -1.81 8.13 -3.28
N ILE A 16 -0.93 7.27 -2.80
CA ILE A 16 -0.81 6.98 -1.36
C ILE A 16 -0.46 8.26 -0.60
N LYS A 17 0.51 9.05 -1.10
CA LYS A 17 0.86 10.35 -0.52
C LYS A 17 -0.31 11.32 -0.52
N ALA A 18 -1.03 11.42 -1.64
CA ALA A 18 -2.18 12.32 -1.76
C ALA A 18 -3.29 11.93 -0.78
N ARG A 19 -3.62 10.64 -0.68
CA ARG A 19 -4.61 10.11 0.27
C ARG A 19 -4.22 10.38 1.72
N LEU A 20 -2.95 10.13 2.08
CA LEU A 20 -2.44 10.45 3.41
C LEU A 20 -2.55 11.96 3.68
N HIS A 21 -2.14 12.80 2.73
CA HIS A 21 -2.24 14.25 2.86
C HIS A 21 -3.69 14.73 3.02
N MET A 22 -4.64 14.13 2.28
CA MET A 22 -6.07 14.39 2.43
C MET A 22 -6.62 13.98 3.80
N ALA A 23 -6.07 12.92 4.40
CA ALA A 23 -6.36 12.51 5.77
C ALA A 23 -5.63 13.35 6.83
N GLY A 24 -4.79 14.33 6.43
CA GLY A 24 -3.94 15.09 7.35
C GLY A 24 -2.76 14.30 7.92
N LEU A 25 -2.47 13.13 7.34
CA LEU A 25 -1.44 12.20 7.78
C LEU A 25 -0.22 12.23 6.85
N SER A 26 0.89 11.70 7.34
CA SER A 26 2.14 11.62 6.60
C SER A 26 2.92 10.38 7.02
N PHE A 27 3.72 9.80 6.12
CA PHE A 27 4.59 8.65 6.44
C PHE A 27 5.43 8.88 7.70
N ARG A 28 5.90 10.12 7.91
CA ARG A 28 6.66 10.49 9.10
C ARG A 28 5.83 10.43 10.37
N SER A 29 4.60 10.93 10.34
CA SER A 29 3.67 10.88 11.48
C SER A 29 3.33 9.44 11.83
N LEU A 30 2.97 8.64 10.81
CA LEU A 30 2.69 7.21 10.97
C LEU A 30 3.90 6.43 11.50
N SER A 31 5.11 6.75 11.04
CA SER A 31 6.35 6.16 11.59
C SER A 31 6.49 6.43 13.07
N VAL A 32 6.25 7.68 13.50
CA VAL A 32 6.39 8.09 14.90
C VAL A 32 5.31 7.46 15.77
N GLU A 33 4.05 7.45 15.31
CA GLU A 33 2.94 6.82 16.02
C GLU A 33 3.15 5.31 16.19
N ALA A 34 3.69 4.65 15.17
CA ALA A 34 4.00 3.22 15.23
C ALA A 34 5.34 2.91 15.94
N GLY A 35 6.07 3.91 16.44
CA GLY A 35 7.35 3.73 17.14
C GLY A 35 8.54 3.33 16.25
N TYR A 36 8.42 3.51 14.94
CA TYR A 36 9.48 3.20 13.97
C TYR A 36 10.30 4.45 13.58
N SER A 37 11.47 4.20 12.98
CA SER A 37 12.24 5.26 12.35
C SER A 37 11.45 5.96 11.23
N LYS A 38 11.71 7.26 11.07
CA LYS A 38 10.98 8.21 10.20
C LYS A 38 10.95 7.79 8.73
N ASP A 39 11.88 6.92 8.34
CA ASP A 39 12.13 6.49 6.97
C ASP A 39 11.75 5.03 6.73
N SER A 40 11.52 4.25 7.81
CA SER A 40 11.22 2.83 7.72
C SER A 40 9.94 2.55 6.94
N LEU A 41 8.89 3.35 7.16
CA LEU A 41 7.63 3.19 6.45
C LEU A 41 7.73 3.53 4.95
N LYS A 42 8.65 4.41 4.52
CA LYS A 42 8.85 4.64 3.07
C LYS A 42 9.40 3.40 2.38
N SER A 43 10.09 2.52 3.12
CA SER A 43 10.60 1.26 2.59
C SER A 43 9.48 0.35 2.07
N VAL A 44 8.25 0.49 2.58
CA VAL A 44 7.07 -0.28 2.13
C VAL A 44 6.77 -0.12 0.63
N LEU A 45 7.15 1.02 0.05
CA LEU A 45 6.95 1.32 -1.37
C LEU A 45 7.96 0.57 -2.25
N ARG A 46 9.10 0.17 -1.69
CA ARG A 46 10.14 -0.59 -2.40
C ARG A 46 10.07 -2.08 -2.07
N THR A 47 9.89 -2.40 -0.79
CA THR A 47 9.92 -3.76 -0.24
C THR A 47 8.57 -4.07 0.41
N PRO A 48 7.93 -5.21 0.08
CA PRO A 48 6.67 -5.60 0.69
C PRO A 48 6.86 -5.95 2.17
N CYS A 49 6.53 -5.01 3.05
CA CYS A 49 6.53 -5.19 4.49
C CYS A 49 5.09 -5.16 5.02
N ARG A 50 4.55 -6.34 5.39
CA ARG A 50 3.20 -6.47 5.96
C ARG A 50 2.88 -5.50 7.12
N PRO A 51 3.73 -5.29 8.14
CA PRO A 51 3.40 -4.38 9.24
C PRO A 51 3.23 -2.93 8.78
N TYR A 52 4.08 -2.47 7.85
CA TYR A 52 3.99 -1.10 7.32
C TYR A 52 2.77 -0.90 6.42
N GLN A 53 2.41 -1.92 5.64
CA GLN A 53 1.20 -1.89 4.82
C GLN A 53 -0.04 -1.75 5.70
N GLN A 54 -0.12 -2.51 6.79
CA GLN A 54 -1.24 -2.43 7.73
C GLN A 54 -1.35 -1.05 8.39
N ILE A 55 -0.24 -0.45 8.82
CA ILE A 55 -0.26 0.89 9.44
C ILE A 55 -0.82 1.94 8.47
N ILE A 56 -0.42 1.90 7.20
CA ILE A 56 -0.92 2.86 6.20
C ILE A 56 -2.38 2.58 5.86
N ALA A 57 -2.76 1.31 5.76
CA ALA A 57 -4.12 0.90 5.47
C ALA A 57 -5.08 1.32 6.59
N ASP A 58 -4.71 1.07 7.84
CA ASP A 58 -5.41 1.49 9.06
C ASP A 58 -5.56 3.01 9.13
N ALA A 59 -4.48 3.75 8.88
CA ALA A 59 -4.47 5.21 8.80
C ALA A 59 -5.40 5.78 7.73
N LEU A 60 -5.59 5.05 6.63
CA LEU A 60 -6.48 5.43 5.54
C LEU A 60 -7.90 4.86 5.70
N GLY A 61 -8.14 4.01 6.70
CA GLY A 61 -9.41 3.30 6.90
C GLY A 61 -9.76 2.32 5.79
N VAL A 62 -8.76 1.81 5.07
CA VAL A 62 -8.94 0.85 3.97
C VAL A 62 -8.16 -0.44 4.25
N SER A 63 -8.41 -1.49 3.48
CA SER A 63 -7.62 -2.72 3.58
C SER A 63 -6.28 -2.59 2.85
N PRO A 64 -5.20 -3.22 3.34
CA PRO A 64 -3.91 -3.22 2.63
C PRO A 64 -4.02 -3.91 1.27
N GLU A 65 -5.01 -4.79 1.09
CA GLU A 65 -5.33 -5.44 -0.19
C GLU A 65 -5.90 -4.45 -1.23
N GLU A 66 -6.54 -3.37 -0.79
CA GLU A 66 -7.06 -2.34 -1.69
C GLU A 66 -5.92 -1.46 -2.22
N ILE A 67 -4.92 -1.18 -1.37
CA ILE A 67 -3.74 -0.39 -1.71
C ILE A 67 -2.74 -1.23 -2.51
N TRP A 68 -2.53 -2.49 -2.13
CA TRP A 68 -1.56 -3.40 -2.74
C TRP A 68 -2.21 -4.71 -3.24
N PRO A 69 -3.20 -4.65 -4.15
CA PRO A 69 -3.91 -5.83 -4.61
C PRO A 69 -2.96 -6.88 -5.20
N SER A 70 -1.89 -6.45 -5.91
CA SER A 70 -0.87 -7.35 -6.46
C SER A 70 -0.17 -8.22 -5.40
N ARG A 71 -0.04 -7.73 -4.16
CA ARG A 71 0.60 -8.44 -3.05
C ARG A 71 -0.30 -9.47 -2.39
N TYR A 72 -1.61 -9.29 -2.48
CA TYR A 72 -2.62 -10.13 -1.84
C TYR A 72 -3.37 -11.02 -2.83
N GLN A 73 -3.30 -10.72 -4.13
CA GLN A 73 -3.84 -11.52 -5.22
C GLN A 73 -2.96 -12.74 -5.51
N ALA A 74 -2.76 -13.58 -4.50
CA ALA A 74 -2.17 -14.90 -4.63
C ALA A 74 -3.26 -15.95 -4.39
N LYS A 75 -4.00 -16.28 -5.46
CA LYS A 75 -4.39 -17.65 -5.86
C LYS A 75 -5.57 -17.62 -6.85
N SER A 76 -5.24 -17.61 -8.14
CA SER A 76 -5.87 -18.56 -9.03
C SER A 76 -4.76 -19.36 -9.71
N TYR A 77 -4.26 -20.37 -8.99
CA TYR A 77 -3.49 -21.44 -9.61
C TYR A 77 -4.48 -22.26 -10.44
N ILE A 78 -4.79 -21.78 -11.65
CA ILE A 78 -5.38 -22.66 -12.66
C ILE A 78 -4.26 -23.59 -13.10
N ARG A 79 -4.21 -24.76 -12.46
CA ARG A 79 -3.50 -25.92 -12.98
C ARG A 79 -4.22 -26.36 -14.26
N LYS A 80 -3.95 -25.71 -15.40
CA LYS A 80 -4.32 -26.28 -16.70
C LYS A 80 -3.23 -27.28 -17.10
N ALA A 81 -3.39 -28.49 -16.58
CA ALA A 81 -2.89 -29.71 -17.21
C ALA A 81 -4.13 -30.47 -17.72
N SER A 82 -4.38 -30.42 -19.03
CA SER A 82 -5.17 -31.38 -19.81
C SER A 82 -4.78 -31.21 -21.27
#